data_AF-A0A0F9BT09-F1
#
_entry.id   AF-A0A0F9BT09-F1
#
_cell.length_a   1.000
_cell.length_b   1.000
_cell.length_c   1.000
_cell.angle_alpha   90.00
_cell.angle_beta   90.00
_cell.angle_gamma   90.00
#
_symmetry.space_group_name_H-M   'P 1'
#
loop_
_entity.id
_entity.type
_entity.pdbx_description
1 polymer ?
#
loop_
_entity_poly.entity_id
_entity_poly.type
_entity_poly.pdbx_seq_one_letter_code
_entity_poly.pdbx_strand_id
1 'polypeptide(L)'
;FSPEDHNRPLVEFSGGQRCRAMLGQLLLSAPDVLLLDEPTGHLDLEAVEWLEKYLAGIPNAMVIVSHDRYFLDRTTGGTWEVAFGKLQDYRGNYSAYLKQRQHRFDDDMRIWRQQQEHIQKTEEFIRRFHAGVRGKEARGRRTRLERFLKDEAVDKPRRHRQIHFRLTPVRQSGDIVIKAHGLTAGYEPGRPIVALESLSLVRGQRVAVVGGNGTGKTTLLRTLLGELPPLTGSAELGGSVVAGYLPQTHDQLDPGMTVLEAVSRAGEATREQTRTLLGSFLFTEDEVFKPIGDLSGGQRSRVILATLAVQGANLLMLDEPTNHLDIPSQEVLQEALEAFEGTVVFVSHDRYLIDALATQIWAIDAGGVHRIEGKWDAYLQWRSDRAAGVATEAPPGGPVRARPARGKDRRKELQRLQRAHQ
;
A
#
# COMPACT_ATOMS: atom_id res chain seq x y z
N PHE A 1 2.79 21.68 17.89
CA PHE A 1 3.63 22.88 17.93
C PHE A 1 3.91 23.17 19.39
N SER A 2 5.17 23.43 19.76
CA SER A 2 5.49 23.91 21.11
C SER A 2 5.17 25.42 21.21
N PRO A 3 5.05 26.00 22.41
CA PRO A 3 4.82 27.44 22.55
C PRO A 3 5.87 28.31 21.85
N GLU A 4 7.11 27.81 21.74
CA GLU A 4 8.21 28.46 21.03
C GLU A 4 7.99 28.49 19.51
N ASP A 5 7.24 27.53 18.96
CA ASP A 5 6.95 27.46 17.53
C ASP A 5 5.94 28.52 17.07
N HIS A 6 5.13 29.07 17.96
CA HIS A 6 3.99 29.93 17.59
C HIS A 6 4.39 31.23 16.87
N ASN A 7 5.60 31.74 17.14
CA ASN A 7 6.10 32.99 16.55
C ASN A 7 7.09 32.77 15.40
N ARG A 8 7.36 31.50 15.04
CA ARG A 8 8.31 31.18 13.98
C ARG A 8 7.68 31.39 12.60
N PRO A 9 8.42 31.94 11.62
CA PRO A 9 7.94 32.05 10.25
C PRO A 9 7.57 30.68 9.65
N LEU A 10 6.43 30.61 8.94
CA LEU A 10 5.95 29.38 8.27
C LEU A 10 7.01 28.75 7.34
N VAL A 11 7.88 29.56 6.75
CA VAL A 11 8.95 29.12 5.82
C VAL A 11 9.98 28.22 6.52
N GLU A 12 10.17 28.36 7.83
CA GLU A 12 11.13 27.56 8.61
C GLU A 12 10.62 26.15 8.94
N PHE A 13 9.31 25.91 8.84
CA PHE A 13 8.72 24.62 9.12
C PHE A 13 8.95 23.63 7.97
N SER A 14 8.96 22.33 8.28
CA SER A 14 8.97 21.28 7.26
C SER A 14 7.68 21.31 6.42
N GLY A 15 7.69 20.70 5.23
CA GLY A 15 6.49 20.65 4.37
C GLY A 15 5.24 20.12 5.08
N GLY A 16 5.38 19.04 5.84
CA GLY A 16 4.28 18.48 6.64
C GLY A 16 3.84 19.37 7.81
N GLN A 17 4.75 20.12 8.43
CA GLN A 17 4.40 21.11 9.46
C GLN A 17 3.67 22.32 8.87
N ARG A 18 4.07 22.80 7.69
CA ARG A 18 3.36 23.85 6.95
C ARG A 18 1.96 23.40 6.56
N CYS A 19 1.83 22.19 6.01
CA CYS A 19 0.52 21.63 5.65
C CYS A 19 -0.40 21.56 6.87
N ARG A 20 0.11 21.09 8.03
CA ARG A 20 -0.64 21.09 9.31
C ARG A 20 -1.08 22.48 9.75
N ALA A 21 -0.22 23.48 9.63
CA ALA A 21 -0.58 24.85 9.99
C ALA A 21 -1.65 25.44 9.06
N MET A 22 -1.53 25.19 7.75
CA MET A 22 -2.53 25.60 6.74
C MET A 22 -3.87 24.89 6.94
N LEU A 23 -3.85 23.59 7.26
CA LEU A 23 -5.04 22.84 7.61
C LEU A 23 -5.70 23.45 8.86
N GLY A 24 -4.93 23.74 9.90
CA GLY A 24 -5.43 24.43 11.09
C GLY A 24 -6.10 25.78 10.76
N GLN A 25 -5.47 26.60 9.91
CA GLN A 25 -6.03 27.86 9.44
C GLN A 25 -7.36 27.67 8.69
N LEU A 26 -7.43 26.69 7.79
CA LEU A 26 -8.63 26.37 7.02
C LEU A 26 -9.78 25.86 7.90
N LEU A 27 -9.48 25.03 8.91
CA LEU A 27 -10.50 24.53 9.83
C LEU A 27 -11.04 25.65 10.73
N LEU A 28 -10.20 26.61 11.10
CA LEU A 28 -10.58 27.78 11.91
C LEU A 28 -11.37 28.84 11.14
N SER A 29 -11.21 28.93 9.81
CA SER A 29 -12.00 29.87 9.00
C SER A 29 -13.47 29.44 8.85
N ALA A 30 -13.83 28.23 9.29
CA ALA A 30 -15.18 27.68 9.30
C ALA A 30 -15.95 27.88 7.98
N PRO A 31 -15.40 27.43 6.83
CA PRO A 31 -16.03 27.65 5.54
C PRO A 31 -17.28 26.77 5.36
N ASP A 32 -18.26 27.24 4.58
CA ASP A 32 -19.47 26.47 4.25
C ASP A 32 -19.17 25.19 3.47
N VAL A 33 -18.10 25.21 2.66
CA VAL A 33 -17.63 24.09 1.85
C VAL A 33 -16.13 23.90 2.02
N LEU A 34 -15.70 22.68 2.36
CA LEU A 34 -14.30 22.31 2.45
C LEU A 34 -13.87 21.52 1.21
N LEU A 35 -12.79 21.95 0.57
CA LEU A 35 -12.11 21.19 -0.48
C LEU A 35 -10.74 20.79 0.07
N LEU A 36 -10.56 19.49 0.30
CA LEU A 36 -9.36 18.93 0.91
C LEU A 36 -8.67 18.02 -0.09
N ASP A 37 -7.42 18.36 -0.42
CA ASP A 37 -6.57 17.56 -1.30
C ASP A 37 -5.44 16.92 -0.48
N GLU A 38 -5.48 15.59 -0.36
CA GLU A 38 -4.59 14.76 0.46
C GLU A 38 -4.36 15.29 1.90
N PRO A 39 -5.43 15.54 2.69
CA PRO A 39 -5.31 16.19 3.99
C PRO A 39 -4.62 15.33 5.06
N THR A 40 -4.53 14.01 4.84
CA THR A 40 -3.83 13.07 5.72
C THR A 40 -2.32 13.02 5.45
N GLY A 41 -1.86 13.63 4.36
CA GLY A 41 -0.46 13.60 3.96
C GLY A 41 0.46 14.15 5.06
N HIS A 42 1.49 13.39 5.42
CA HIS A 42 2.49 13.73 6.44
C HIS A 42 1.93 13.92 7.87
N LEU A 43 0.69 13.51 8.13
CA LEU A 43 0.14 13.42 9.47
C LEU A 43 0.56 12.09 10.11
N ASP A 44 0.87 12.13 11.41
CA ASP A 44 0.97 10.90 12.17
C ASP A 44 -0.43 10.34 12.44
N LEU A 45 -0.46 9.10 12.92
CA LEU A 45 -1.71 8.38 13.17
C LEU A 45 -2.66 9.16 14.10
N GLU A 46 -2.14 9.76 15.16
CA GLU A 46 -2.94 10.51 16.13
C GLU A 46 -3.58 11.75 15.52
N ALA A 47 -2.81 12.49 14.71
CA ALA A 47 -3.33 13.64 13.97
C ALA A 47 -4.39 13.22 12.93
N VAL A 48 -4.18 12.09 12.23
CA VAL A 48 -5.20 11.54 11.30
C VAL A 48 -6.47 11.16 12.06
N GLU A 49 -6.38 10.44 13.18
CA GLU A 49 -7.55 10.08 14.01
C GLU A 49 -8.30 11.30 14.56
N TRP A 50 -7.56 12.35 14.96
CA TRP A 50 -8.17 13.60 15.38
C TRP A 50 -8.91 14.28 14.22
N LEU A 51 -8.27 14.36 13.05
CA LEU A 51 -8.86 14.97 11.86
C LEU A 51 -10.11 14.22 11.41
N GLU A 52 -10.10 12.89 11.44
CA GLU A 52 -11.27 12.05 11.16
C GLU A 52 -12.45 12.42 12.06
N LYS A 53 -12.21 12.48 13.38
CA LYS A 53 -13.26 12.82 14.36
C LYS A 53 -13.76 14.25 14.19
N TYR A 54 -12.86 15.19 13.90
CA TYR A 54 -13.22 16.58 13.65
C TYR A 54 -14.11 16.70 12.40
N LEU A 55 -13.66 16.14 11.27
CA LEU A 55 -14.39 16.23 10.01
C LEU A 55 -15.71 15.43 10.04
N ALA A 56 -15.77 14.30 10.74
CA ALA A 56 -17.03 13.58 10.92
C ALA A 56 -18.08 14.38 11.74
N GLY A 57 -17.64 15.36 12.53
CA GLY A 57 -18.49 16.19 13.38
C GLY A 57 -18.93 17.52 12.77
N ILE A 58 -18.31 17.97 11.67
CA ILE A 58 -18.71 19.24 11.05
C ILE A 58 -19.93 19.05 10.14
N PRO A 59 -20.93 19.95 10.20
CA PRO A 59 -22.13 19.87 9.36
C PRO A 59 -21.90 20.32 7.91
N ASN A 60 -20.74 20.89 7.62
CA ASN A 60 -20.39 21.52 6.35
C ASN A 60 -20.21 20.50 5.23
N ALA A 61 -20.47 20.92 3.99
CA ALA A 61 -20.21 20.07 2.83
C ALA A 61 -18.70 19.94 2.61
N MET A 62 -18.24 18.74 2.27
CA MET A 62 -16.82 18.48 2.03
C MET A 62 -16.59 17.66 0.77
N VAL A 63 -15.55 18.02 0.03
CA VAL A 63 -14.99 17.21 -1.06
C VAL A 63 -13.57 16.86 -0.65
N ILE A 64 -13.30 15.56 -0.54
CA ILE A 64 -12.04 15.03 -0.08
C ILE A 64 -11.41 14.21 -1.20
N VAL A 65 -10.19 14.56 -1.58
CA VAL A 65 -9.29 13.72 -2.35
C VAL A 65 -8.30 13.11 -1.37
N SER A 66 -8.22 11.79 -1.30
CA SER A 66 -7.25 11.11 -0.45
C SER A 66 -6.88 9.73 -0.98
N HIS A 67 -5.64 9.31 -0.73
CA HIS A 67 -5.20 7.92 -0.87
C HIS A 67 -5.42 7.09 0.41
N ASP A 68 -5.79 7.71 1.53
CA ASP A 68 -6.10 7.01 2.79
C ASP A 68 -7.53 6.44 2.76
N ARG A 69 -7.61 5.13 2.56
CA ARG A 69 -8.88 4.39 2.47
C ARG A 69 -9.66 4.42 3.79
N TYR A 70 -8.98 4.41 4.94
CA TYR A 70 -9.64 4.39 6.25
C TYR A 70 -10.25 5.75 6.56
N PHE A 71 -9.49 6.80 6.22
CA PHE A 71 -9.95 8.17 6.30
C PHE A 71 -11.18 8.40 5.42
N LEU A 72 -11.15 7.96 4.16
CA LEU A 72 -12.31 8.07 3.26
C LEU A 72 -13.50 7.27 3.79
N ASP A 73 -13.29 6.06 4.32
CA ASP A 73 -14.37 5.22 4.83
C ASP A 73 -15.10 5.83 6.04
N ARG A 74 -14.37 6.62 6.85
CA ARG A 74 -14.85 7.25 8.08
C ARG A 74 -15.42 8.65 7.88
N THR A 75 -14.92 9.40 6.92
CA THR A 75 -15.27 10.82 6.73
C THR A 75 -16.25 11.07 5.58
N THR A 76 -16.41 10.12 4.65
CA THR A 76 -17.23 10.33 3.44
C THR A 76 -18.50 9.49 3.43
N GLY A 77 -19.59 10.08 2.92
CA GLY A 77 -20.89 9.41 2.70
C GLY A 77 -21.22 9.14 1.23
N GLY A 78 -20.34 9.53 0.31
CA GLY A 78 -20.47 9.34 -1.13
C GLY A 78 -19.09 9.37 -1.78
N THR A 79 -18.93 8.67 -2.90
CA THR A 79 -17.67 8.61 -3.64
C THR A 79 -17.89 9.01 -5.09
N TRP A 80 -17.02 9.87 -5.62
CA TRP A 80 -16.96 10.19 -7.03
C TRP A 80 -15.71 9.55 -7.65
N GLU A 81 -15.92 8.69 -8.63
CA GLU A 81 -14.84 8.08 -9.42
C GLU A 81 -14.63 8.87 -10.70
N VAL A 82 -13.40 9.33 -10.92
CA VAL A 82 -12.98 9.91 -12.20
C VAL A 82 -12.16 8.86 -12.94
N ALA A 83 -12.76 8.20 -13.93
CA ALA A 83 -12.09 7.15 -14.69
C ALA A 83 -12.48 7.18 -16.18
N PHE A 84 -11.51 6.93 -17.06
CA PHE A 84 -11.72 6.84 -18.51
C PHE A 84 -12.44 8.07 -19.12
N GLY A 85 -12.18 9.26 -18.60
CA GLY A 85 -12.80 10.51 -19.04
C GLY A 85 -14.25 10.70 -18.59
N LYS A 86 -14.73 9.90 -17.62
CA LYS A 86 -16.08 9.98 -17.06
C LYS A 86 -16.00 10.21 -15.55
N LEU A 87 -16.94 11.00 -15.03
CA LEU A 87 -17.22 11.15 -13.60
C LEU A 87 -18.42 10.27 -13.27
N GLN A 88 -18.27 9.41 -12.26
CA GLN A 88 -19.30 8.47 -11.86
C GLN A 88 -19.55 8.58 -10.37
N ASP A 89 -20.82 8.72 -9.98
CA ASP A 89 -21.22 8.78 -8.57
C ASP A 89 -21.52 7.38 -8.01
N TYR A 90 -21.16 7.21 -6.74
CA TYR A 90 -21.44 6.05 -5.92
C TYR A 90 -21.91 6.49 -4.55
N ARG A 91 -22.92 5.80 -4.01
CA ARG A 91 -23.50 6.11 -2.70
C ARG A 91 -22.78 5.35 -1.59
N GLY A 92 -22.60 6.00 -0.44
CA GLY A 92 -21.90 5.41 0.69
C GLY A 92 -20.41 5.67 0.66
N ASN A 93 -19.74 5.14 1.67
CA ASN A 93 -18.32 5.32 1.91
C ASN A 93 -17.44 4.52 0.92
N TYR A 94 -16.13 4.62 1.07
CA TYR A 94 -15.17 3.98 0.18
C TYR A 94 -15.36 2.46 0.04
N SER A 95 -15.61 1.75 1.14
CA SER A 95 -15.85 0.30 1.11
C SER A 95 -17.13 -0.07 0.35
N ALA A 96 -18.18 0.74 0.47
CA ALA A 96 -19.42 0.55 -0.29
C ALA A 96 -19.23 0.84 -1.78
N TYR A 97 -18.42 1.86 -2.11
CA TYR A 97 -18.03 2.18 -3.47
C TYR A 97 -17.32 1.00 -4.16
N LEU A 98 -16.32 0.38 -3.51
CA LEU A 98 -15.58 -0.75 -4.10
C LEU A 98 -16.51 -1.89 -4.54
N LYS A 99 -17.50 -2.23 -3.71
CA LYS A 99 -18.51 -3.26 -4.02
C LYS A 99 -19.38 -2.84 -5.21
N GLN A 100 -19.90 -1.61 -5.21
CA GLN A 100 -20.74 -1.11 -6.30
C GLN A 100 -19.99 -1.03 -7.63
N ARG A 101 -18.73 -0.59 -7.60
CA ARG A 101 -17.86 -0.55 -8.78
C ARG A 101 -17.68 -1.94 -9.39
N GLN A 102 -17.41 -2.94 -8.56
CA GLN A 102 -17.24 -4.32 -9.02
C GLN A 102 -18.54 -4.89 -9.60
N HIS A 103 -19.68 -4.69 -8.93
CA HIS A 103 -20.99 -5.09 -9.45
C HIS A 103 -21.31 -4.46 -10.81
N ARG A 104 -21.13 -3.14 -10.93
CA ARG A 104 -21.35 -2.41 -12.18
C ARG A 104 -20.46 -2.94 -13.30
N PHE A 105 -19.17 -3.16 -13.01
CA PHE A 105 -18.27 -3.74 -13.98
C PHE A 105 -18.75 -5.12 -14.47
N ASP A 106 -19.20 -5.98 -13.56
CA ASP A 106 -19.65 -7.33 -13.91
C ASP A 106 -20.96 -7.30 -14.72
N ASP A 107 -21.86 -6.36 -14.41
CA ASP A 107 -23.08 -6.10 -15.19
C ASP A 107 -22.74 -5.62 -16.61
N ASP A 108 -21.91 -4.57 -16.73
CA ASP A 108 -21.50 -4.01 -18.01
C ASP A 108 -20.77 -5.05 -18.86
N MET A 109 -19.91 -5.86 -18.24
CA MET A 109 -19.15 -6.91 -18.92
C MET A 109 -20.07 -8.03 -19.41
N ARG A 110 -21.13 -8.35 -18.67
CA ARG A 110 -22.15 -9.32 -19.09
C ARG A 110 -22.92 -8.81 -20.30
N ILE A 111 -23.36 -7.55 -20.27
CA ILE A 111 -24.07 -6.91 -21.40
C ILE A 111 -23.18 -6.91 -22.63
N TRP A 112 -21.92 -6.47 -22.49
CA TRP A 112 -20.97 -6.46 -23.60
C TRP A 112 -20.74 -7.86 -24.18
N ARG A 113 -20.54 -8.90 -23.34
CA ARG A 113 -20.37 -10.29 -23.80
C ARG A 113 -21.58 -10.79 -24.60
N GLN A 114 -22.80 -10.50 -24.14
CA GLN A 114 -24.03 -10.87 -24.85
C GLN A 114 -24.12 -10.18 -26.22
N GLN A 115 -23.79 -8.89 -26.29
CA GLN A 115 -23.75 -8.17 -27.56
C GLN A 115 -22.68 -8.74 -28.51
N GLN A 116 -21.48 -9.08 -28.01
CA GLN A 116 -20.42 -9.68 -28.83
C GLN A 116 -20.81 -11.05 -29.39
N GLU A 117 -21.48 -11.88 -28.59
CA GLU A 117 -21.99 -13.17 -29.07
C GLU A 117 -23.04 -12.98 -30.18
N HIS A 118 -23.94 -11.99 -30.03
CA HIS A 118 -24.92 -11.64 -31.05
C HIS A 118 -24.25 -11.13 -32.34
N ILE A 119 -23.25 -10.25 -32.22
CA ILE A 119 -22.47 -9.72 -33.33
C ILE A 119 -21.78 -10.88 -34.06
N GLN A 120 -21.06 -11.74 -33.34
CA GLN A 120 -20.35 -12.88 -33.92
C GLN A 120 -21.28 -13.81 -34.69
N LYS A 121 -22.41 -14.22 -34.08
CA LYS A 121 -23.40 -15.09 -34.75
C LYS A 121 -23.98 -14.44 -36.01
N THR A 122 -24.21 -13.13 -35.97
CA THR A 122 -24.75 -12.37 -37.10
C THR A 122 -23.72 -12.25 -38.23
N GLU A 123 -22.46 -11.97 -37.90
CA GLU A 123 -21.34 -11.93 -38.85
C GLU A 123 -21.09 -13.28 -39.50
N GLU A 124 -21.10 -14.38 -38.73
CA GLU A 124 -20.96 -15.74 -39.26
C GLU A 124 -22.09 -16.09 -40.23
N PHE A 125 -23.33 -15.71 -39.91
CA PHE A 125 -24.47 -15.86 -40.80
C PHE A 125 -24.27 -15.07 -42.10
N ILE A 126 -23.89 -13.79 -42.00
CA ILE A 126 -23.63 -12.95 -43.16
C ILE A 126 -22.53 -13.57 -44.02
N ARG A 127 -21.41 -13.99 -43.42
CA ARG A 127 -20.27 -14.61 -44.11
C ARG A 127 -20.68 -15.89 -44.82
N ARG A 128 -21.47 -16.76 -44.18
CA ARG A 128 -21.91 -18.04 -44.75
C ARG A 128 -22.95 -17.87 -45.87
N PHE A 129 -23.83 -16.87 -45.77
CA PHE A 129 -24.98 -16.71 -46.67
C PHE A 129 -24.93 -15.44 -47.53
N HIS A 130 -23.75 -14.80 -47.66
CA HIS A 130 -23.59 -13.60 -48.49
C HIS A 130 -23.85 -13.85 -49.98
N ALA A 131 -23.67 -15.10 -50.44
CA ALA A 131 -23.95 -15.55 -51.79
C ALA A 131 -25.08 -16.60 -51.80
N GLY A 132 -25.89 -16.61 -52.86
CA GLY A 132 -27.00 -17.57 -53.05
C GLY A 132 -28.38 -17.09 -52.57
N VAL A 133 -29.33 -18.02 -52.42
CA VAL A 133 -30.77 -17.77 -52.20
C VAL A 133 -31.06 -16.89 -50.96
N ARG A 134 -30.20 -16.96 -49.93
CA ARG A 134 -30.33 -16.18 -48.68
C ARG A 134 -29.54 -14.86 -48.68
N GLY A 135 -28.97 -14.44 -49.81
CA GLY A 135 -28.15 -13.22 -49.91
C GLY A 135 -28.92 -11.90 -49.68
N LYS A 136 -30.23 -11.87 -49.91
CA LYS A 136 -31.08 -10.70 -49.56
C LYS A 136 -31.26 -10.58 -48.04
N GLU A 137 -31.42 -11.70 -47.34
CA GLU A 137 -31.51 -11.76 -45.87
C GLU A 137 -30.18 -11.35 -45.22
N ALA A 138 -29.05 -11.86 -45.74
CA ALA A 138 -27.72 -11.50 -45.27
C ALA A 138 -27.43 -9.99 -45.39
N ARG A 139 -27.81 -9.36 -46.51
CA ARG A 139 -27.70 -7.90 -46.68
C ARG A 139 -28.56 -7.13 -45.67
N GLY A 140 -29.79 -7.56 -45.43
CA GLY A 140 -30.66 -6.94 -44.43
C GLY A 140 -30.10 -7.05 -42.99
N ARG A 141 -29.53 -8.21 -42.62
CA ARG A 141 -28.84 -8.38 -41.34
C ARG A 141 -27.58 -7.52 -41.25
N ARG A 142 -26.83 -7.36 -42.34
CA ARG A 142 -25.64 -6.48 -42.38
C ARG A 142 -26.01 -5.04 -42.05
N THR A 143 -27.01 -4.47 -42.71
CA THR A 143 -27.45 -3.09 -42.45
C THR A 143 -27.96 -2.90 -41.01
N ARG A 144 -28.67 -3.89 -40.46
CA ARG A 144 -29.09 -3.85 -39.04
C ARG A 144 -27.90 -3.92 -38.08
N LEU A 145 -26.93 -4.78 -38.37
CA LEU A 145 -25.71 -4.91 -37.58
C LEU A 145 -24.89 -3.62 -37.61
N GLU A 146 -24.74 -2.98 -38.78
CA GLU A 146 -24.07 -1.69 -38.94
C GLU A 146 -24.75 -0.58 -38.10
N ARG A 147 -26.10 -0.55 -38.08
CA ARG A 147 -26.84 0.40 -37.24
C ARG A 147 -26.67 0.08 -35.74
N PHE A 148 -26.79 -1.19 -35.36
CA PHE A 148 -26.59 -1.63 -33.98
C PHE A 148 -25.20 -1.26 -33.46
N LEU A 149 -24.15 -1.51 -34.24
CA LEU A 149 -22.77 -1.16 -33.90
C LEU A 149 -22.56 0.34 -33.70
N LYS A 150 -23.34 1.18 -34.38
CA LYS A 150 -23.23 2.64 -34.28
C LYS A 150 -24.02 3.22 -33.11
N ASP A 151 -25.24 2.72 -32.90
CA ASP A 151 -26.22 3.40 -32.04
C ASP A 151 -26.49 2.67 -30.71
N GLU A 152 -26.23 1.35 -30.63
CA GLU A 152 -26.63 0.50 -29.49
C GLU A 152 -25.48 -0.33 -28.87
N ALA A 153 -24.37 -0.50 -29.61
CA ALA A 153 -23.26 -1.30 -29.13
C ALA A 153 -22.57 -0.60 -27.94
N VAL A 154 -22.41 -1.33 -26.85
CA VAL A 154 -21.68 -0.84 -25.69
C VAL A 154 -20.19 -1.03 -25.90
N ASP A 155 -19.40 -0.04 -25.47
CA ASP A 155 -17.95 -0.18 -25.41
C ASP A 155 -17.56 -1.32 -24.48
N LYS A 156 -16.46 -2.00 -24.79
CA LYS A 156 -15.88 -2.98 -23.87
C LYS A 156 -15.56 -2.31 -22.54
N PRO A 157 -16.12 -2.76 -21.41
CA PRO A 157 -15.81 -2.20 -20.11
C PRO A 157 -14.31 -2.30 -19.84
N ARG A 158 -13.72 -1.16 -19.48
CA ARG A 158 -12.29 -1.06 -19.22
C ARG A 158 -12.01 -1.30 -17.75
N ARG A 159 -10.92 -2.00 -17.46
CA ARG A 159 -10.29 -1.99 -16.13
C ARG A 159 -9.00 -1.21 -16.22
N HIS A 160 -8.60 -0.59 -15.13
CA HIS A 160 -7.22 -0.17 -14.97
C HIS A 160 -6.34 -1.41 -15.14
N ARG A 161 -5.26 -1.28 -15.91
CA ARG A 161 -4.28 -2.36 -16.03
C ARG A 161 -3.74 -2.63 -14.62
N GLN A 162 -3.87 -3.86 -14.17
CA GLN A 162 -3.41 -4.28 -12.84
C GLN A 162 -2.00 -4.85 -12.96
N ILE A 163 -1.09 -4.30 -12.18
CA ILE A 163 0.24 -4.86 -11.98
C ILE A 163 0.06 -6.12 -11.15
N HIS A 164 0.74 -7.20 -11.54
CA HIS A 164 0.80 -8.40 -10.74
C HIS A 164 2.27 -8.80 -10.64
N PHE A 165 2.78 -8.84 -9.42
CA PHE A 165 4.16 -9.28 -9.17
C PHE A 165 4.22 -10.16 -7.94
N ARG A 166 5.34 -10.88 -7.80
CA ARG A 166 5.62 -11.70 -6.63
C ARG A 166 6.99 -11.33 -6.08
N LEU A 167 7.04 -11.10 -4.78
CA LEU A 167 8.28 -11.00 -4.04
C LEU A 167 8.79 -12.43 -3.83
N THR A 168 9.88 -12.78 -4.51
CA THR A 168 10.43 -14.14 -4.46
C THR A 168 11.80 -14.12 -3.79
N PRO A 169 11.94 -14.67 -2.57
CA PRO A 169 13.24 -14.77 -1.92
C PRO A 169 14.21 -15.63 -2.74
N VAL A 170 15.46 -15.18 -2.91
CA VAL A 170 16.50 -15.97 -3.59
C VAL A 170 16.91 -17.19 -2.77
N ARG A 171 16.84 -17.09 -1.44
CA ARG A 171 17.16 -18.18 -0.50
C ARG A 171 16.40 -18.05 0.82
N GLN A 172 16.23 -19.16 1.52
CA GLN A 172 15.70 -19.14 2.88
C GLN A 172 16.75 -18.59 3.87
N SER A 173 16.32 -17.71 4.77
CA SER A 173 17.14 -17.26 5.90
C SER A 173 17.17 -18.32 7.00
N GLY A 174 18.11 -18.18 7.95
CA GLY A 174 18.02 -18.85 9.25
C GLY A 174 16.77 -18.46 10.03
N ASP A 175 16.53 -19.16 11.15
CA ASP A 175 15.35 -18.94 11.99
C ASP A 175 15.36 -17.57 12.68
N ILE A 176 16.52 -17.12 13.15
CA ILE A 176 16.72 -15.75 13.65
C ILE A 176 17.13 -14.87 12.48
N VAL A 177 16.39 -13.78 12.28
CA VAL A 177 16.57 -12.85 11.16
C VAL A 177 17.26 -11.57 11.60
N ILE A 178 16.86 -11.00 12.74
CA ILE A 178 17.54 -9.87 13.38
C ILE A 178 17.72 -10.18 14.86
N LYS A 179 18.88 -9.85 15.40
CA LYS A 179 19.18 -9.92 16.84
C LYS A 179 19.77 -8.58 17.28
N ALA A 180 19.22 -7.99 18.33
CA ALA A 180 19.77 -6.77 18.92
C ALA A 180 19.75 -6.81 20.45
N HIS A 181 20.76 -6.21 21.06
CA HIS A 181 20.98 -6.21 22.51
C HIS A 181 21.47 -4.84 23.00
N GLY A 182 20.79 -4.30 24.01
CA GLY A 182 21.09 -2.99 24.63
C GLY A 182 21.21 -1.87 23.60
N LEU A 183 20.42 -1.95 22.53
CA LEU A 183 20.59 -1.13 21.34
C LEU A 183 20.02 0.26 21.59
N THR A 184 20.87 1.28 21.46
CA THR A 184 20.47 2.68 21.44
C THR A 184 20.80 3.27 20.08
N ALA A 185 19.80 3.82 19.40
CA ALA A 185 19.94 4.47 18.11
C ALA A 185 19.80 5.99 18.23
N GLY A 186 20.62 6.70 17.47
CA GLY A 186 20.67 8.16 17.41
C GLY A 186 21.80 8.62 16.50
N TYR A 187 21.86 9.92 16.22
CA TYR A 187 22.89 10.49 15.34
C TYR A 187 24.07 11.07 16.10
N GLU A 188 23.81 11.65 17.28
CA GLU A 188 24.82 12.32 18.10
C GLU A 188 25.02 11.57 19.42
N PRO A 189 26.29 11.36 19.86
CA PRO A 189 26.57 10.85 21.18
C PRO A 189 25.88 11.67 22.27
N GLY A 190 25.20 11.02 23.22
CA GLY A 190 24.49 11.67 24.31
C GLY A 190 23.07 12.18 23.97
N ARG A 191 22.61 12.03 22.72
CA ARG A 191 21.23 12.32 22.31
C ARG A 191 20.56 11.07 21.74
N PRO A 192 20.19 10.10 22.61
CA PRO A 192 19.47 8.91 22.16
C PRO A 192 18.10 9.29 21.61
N ILE A 193 17.72 8.69 20.48
CA ILE A 193 16.40 8.88 19.88
C ILE A 193 15.49 7.72 20.28
N VAL A 194 16.00 6.49 20.16
CA VAL A 194 15.24 5.28 20.48
C VAL A 194 16.16 4.22 21.07
N ALA A 195 15.69 3.55 22.12
CA ALA A 195 16.39 2.48 22.79
C ALA A 195 15.52 1.22 22.89
N LEU A 196 16.18 0.06 22.83
CA LEU A 196 15.57 -1.24 23.09
C LEU A 196 16.55 -2.13 23.86
N GLU A 197 16.03 -2.90 24.83
CA GLU A 197 16.87 -3.76 25.67
C GLU A 197 17.28 -5.04 24.94
N SER A 198 16.32 -5.76 24.36
CA SER A 198 16.61 -6.95 23.58
C SER A 198 15.53 -7.18 22.53
N LEU A 199 15.99 -7.57 21.35
CA LEU A 199 15.13 -7.88 20.22
C LEU A 199 15.63 -9.14 19.53
N SER A 200 14.71 -10.06 19.27
CA SER A 200 14.93 -11.19 18.39
C SER A 200 13.74 -11.28 17.45
N LEU A 201 14.01 -11.04 16.17
CA LEU A 201 13.05 -11.19 15.08
C LEU A 201 13.25 -12.56 14.45
N VAL A 202 12.17 -13.33 14.36
CA VAL A 202 12.16 -14.69 13.83
C VAL A 202 11.59 -14.70 12.41
N ARG A 203 12.08 -15.62 11.59
CA ARG A 203 11.64 -15.80 10.21
C ARG A 203 10.12 -15.91 10.09
N GLY A 204 9.56 -15.19 9.13
CA GLY A 204 8.12 -15.18 8.82
C GLY A 204 7.29 -14.26 9.72
N GLN A 205 7.92 -13.56 10.67
CA GLN A 205 7.24 -12.49 11.40
C GLN A 205 7.02 -11.28 10.49
N ARG A 206 5.89 -10.60 10.71
CA ARG A 206 5.47 -9.40 10.01
C ARG A 206 5.24 -8.32 11.07
N VAL A 207 6.16 -7.38 11.15
CA VAL A 207 6.21 -6.39 12.22
C VAL A 207 5.82 -5.03 11.66
N ALA A 208 4.76 -4.44 12.21
CA ALA A 208 4.47 -3.03 11.99
C ALA A 208 5.19 -2.18 13.05
N VAL A 209 5.93 -1.16 12.63
CA VAL A 209 6.55 -0.17 13.52
C VAL A 209 5.70 1.10 13.50
N VAL A 210 5.17 1.48 14.66
CA VAL A 210 4.23 2.60 14.81
C VAL A 210 4.73 3.58 15.86
N GLY A 211 4.35 4.84 15.73
CA GLY A 211 4.71 5.91 16.66
C GLY A 211 4.58 7.27 16.02
N GLY A 212 4.60 8.33 16.83
CA GLY A 212 4.49 9.71 16.38
C GLY A 212 5.57 10.13 15.38
N ASN A 213 5.41 11.31 14.78
CA ASN A 213 6.44 11.88 13.92
C ASN A 213 7.69 12.24 14.73
N GLY A 214 8.87 11.86 14.23
CA GLY A 214 10.15 12.15 14.88
C GLY A 214 10.52 11.22 16.04
N THR A 215 9.78 10.14 16.30
CA THR A 215 10.10 9.19 17.39
C THR A 215 11.28 8.25 17.08
N GLY A 216 11.84 8.30 15.87
CA GLY A 216 13.00 7.49 15.49
C GLY A 216 12.69 6.18 14.76
N LYS A 217 11.52 6.04 14.13
CA LYS A 217 11.14 4.85 13.34
C LYS A 217 12.18 4.51 12.25
N THR A 218 12.47 5.46 11.37
CA THR A 218 13.53 5.35 10.34
C THR A 218 14.90 5.08 10.97
N THR A 219 15.23 5.78 12.05
CA THR A 219 16.52 5.63 12.76
C THR A 219 16.69 4.21 13.30
N LEU A 220 15.63 3.63 13.87
CA LEU A 220 15.61 2.25 14.33
C LEU A 220 15.85 1.28 13.17
N LEU A 221 15.08 1.41 12.07
CA LEU A 221 15.22 0.53 10.90
C LEU A 221 16.65 0.55 10.34
N ARG A 222 17.22 1.74 10.14
CA ARG A 222 18.59 1.90 9.62
C ARG A 222 19.65 1.33 10.56
N THR A 223 19.44 1.45 11.88
CA THR A 223 20.35 0.88 12.87
C THR A 223 20.27 -0.65 12.88
N LEU A 224 19.06 -1.22 12.78
CA LEU A 224 18.86 -2.67 12.69
C LEU A 224 19.43 -3.28 11.40
N LEU A 225 19.44 -2.51 10.31
CA LEU A 225 20.08 -2.88 9.04
C LEU A 225 21.61 -2.74 9.06
N GLY A 226 22.18 -2.06 10.06
CA GLY A 226 23.61 -1.75 10.12
C GLY A 226 24.04 -0.56 9.24
N GLU A 227 23.11 0.17 8.63
CA GLU A 227 23.41 1.40 7.88
C GLU A 227 23.77 2.59 8.79
N LEU A 228 23.26 2.58 10.03
CA LEU A 228 23.59 3.55 11.06
C LEU A 228 24.23 2.79 12.23
N PRO A 229 25.46 3.16 12.66
CA PRO A 229 26.08 2.52 13.81
C PRO A 229 25.28 2.86 15.09
N PRO A 230 25.07 1.89 15.99
CA PRO A 230 24.40 2.17 17.25
C PRO A 230 25.27 3.03 18.18
N LEU A 231 24.63 3.88 18.99
CA LEU A 231 25.31 4.63 20.04
C LEU A 231 25.79 3.70 21.16
N THR A 232 24.99 2.68 21.49
CA THR A 232 25.33 1.61 22.44
C THR A 232 24.70 0.29 22.00
N GLY A 233 25.28 -0.83 22.46
CA GLY A 233 24.76 -2.16 22.17
C GLY A 233 25.13 -2.68 20.79
N SER A 234 24.37 -3.64 20.28
CA SER A 234 24.59 -4.24 18.97
C SER A 234 23.30 -4.62 18.25
N ALA A 235 23.34 -4.62 16.93
CA ALA A 235 22.32 -5.19 16.04
C ALA A 235 23.02 -6.00 14.94
N GLU A 236 22.55 -7.22 14.72
CA GLU A 236 23.14 -8.16 13.77
C GLU A 236 22.05 -8.85 12.95
N LEU A 237 22.30 -8.98 11.64
CA LEU A 237 21.49 -9.81 10.76
C LEU A 237 21.84 -11.28 10.95
N GLY A 238 20.83 -12.13 10.89
CA GLY A 238 20.99 -13.58 10.99
C GLY A 238 21.67 -14.21 9.77
N GLY A 239 22.02 -15.49 9.90
CA GLY A 239 22.63 -16.26 8.82
C GLY A 239 21.76 -16.32 7.56
N SER A 240 22.39 -16.14 6.39
CA SER A 240 21.75 -16.21 5.07
C SER A 240 20.65 -15.16 4.83
N VAL A 241 20.53 -14.15 5.70
CA VAL A 241 19.63 -13.01 5.49
C VAL A 241 20.11 -12.19 4.30
N VAL A 242 19.17 -11.82 3.43
CA VAL A 242 19.33 -10.87 2.34
C VAL A 242 18.27 -9.82 2.60
N ALA A 243 18.69 -8.66 3.09
CA ALA A 243 17.81 -7.57 3.43
C ALA A 243 17.54 -6.70 2.20
N GLY A 244 16.26 -6.46 1.93
CA GLY A 244 15.79 -5.43 1.02
C GLY A 244 15.29 -4.25 1.85
N TYR A 245 15.70 -3.04 1.49
CA TYR A 245 15.29 -1.82 2.17
C TYR A 245 14.58 -0.88 1.20
N LEU A 246 13.42 -0.37 1.62
CA LEU A 246 12.70 0.69 0.95
C LEU A 246 12.64 1.90 1.90
N PRO A 247 13.40 2.98 1.64
CA PRO A 247 13.41 4.18 2.48
C PRO A 247 12.15 5.05 2.29
N GLN A 248 11.87 5.88 3.31
CA GLN A 248 10.75 6.84 3.32
C GLN A 248 10.82 7.88 2.20
N THR A 249 12.00 8.47 1.97
CA THR A 249 12.20 9.40 0.86
C THR A 249 12.75 8.67 -0.34
N HIS A 250 12.02 8.76 -1.46
CA HIS A 250 12.46 8.24 -2.76
C HIS A 250 13.53 9.11 -3.43
N ASP A 251 14.08 10.10 -2.72
CA ASP A 251 15.21 10.93 -3.15
C ASP A 251 16.48 10.11 -3.44
N GLN A 252 16.51 8.82 -3.06
CA GLN A 252 17.57 7.89 -3.44
C GLN A 252 17.50 7.46 -4.92
N LEU A 253 16.33 7.58 -5.56
CA LEU A 253 16.22 7.39 -6.99
C LEU A 253 16.77 8.64 -7.67
N ASP A 254 18.03 8.56 -8.10
CA ASP A 254 18.71 9.61 -8.85
C ASP A 254 17.82 10.07 -10.02
N PRO A 255 17.37 11.33 -10.03
CA PRO A 255 16.49 11.85 -11.08
C PRO A 255 17.07 11.72 -12.49
N GLY A 256 18.40 11.66 -12.61
CA GLY A 256 19.11 11.50 -13.86
C GLY A 256 19.20 10.05 -14.35
N MET A 257 18.96 9.06 -13.49
CA MET A 257 18.95 7.65 -13.90
C MET A 257 17.70 7.33 -14.70
N THR A 258 17.86 6.43 -15.67
CA THR A 258 16.71 5.85 -16.36
C THR A 258 15.99 4.82 -15.48
N VAL A 259 14.71 4.57 -15.76
CA VAL A 259 13.92 3.52 -15.09
C VAL A 259 14.64 2.16 -15.12
N LEU A 260 15.17 1.78 -16.28
CA LEU A 260 15.90 0.52 -16.45
C LEU A 260 17.14 0.45 -15.57
N GLU A 261 17.91 1.53 -15.49
CA GLU A 261 19.13 1.59 -14.68
C GLU A 261 18.82 1.50 -13.19
N ALA A 262 17.81 2.24 -12.70
CA ALA A 262 17.47 2.22 -11.30
C ALA A 262 17.03 0.84 -10.82
N VAL A 263 16.18 0.14 -11.59
CA VAL A 263 15.78 -1.22 -11.24
C VAL A 263 16.94 -2.19 -11.41
N SER A 264 17.74 -2.09 -12.48
CA SER A 264 18.88 -2.99 -12.68
C SER A 264 19.97 -2.83 -11.61
N ARG A 265 20.10 -1.66 -10.97
CA ARG A 265 21.05 -1.45 -9.86
C ARG A 265 20.55 -2.00 -8.53
N ALA A 266 19.25 -2.22 -8.40
CA ALA A 266 18.63 -2.65 -7.15
C ALA A 266 18.72 -4.15 -6.90
N GLY A 267 19.08 -4.94 -7.91
CA GLY A 267 19.23 -6.39 -7.79
C GLY A 267 20.17 -6.95 -8.85
N GLU A 268 20.37 -8.27 -8.82
CA GLU A 268 21.34 -8.95 -9.70
C GLU A 268 20.72 -9.47 -11.02
N ALA A 269 19.50 -9.04 -11.36
CA ALA A 269 18.82 -9.49 -12.57
C ALA A 269 19.51 -8.99 -13.85
N THR A 270 19.47 -9.79 -14.92
CA THR A 270 19.98 -9.37 -16.22
C THR A 270 19.13 -8.24 -16.79
N ARG A 271 19.69 -7.41 -17.70
CA ARG A 271 18.91 -6.35 -18.38
C ARG A 271 17.64 -6.88 -19.05
N GLU A 272 17.69 -8.08 -19.62
CA GLU A 272 16.53 -8.72 -20.24
C GLU A 272 15.46 -9.07 -19.20
N GLN A 273 15.84 -9.71 -18.10
CA GLN A 273 14.94 -10.01 -16.98
C GLN A 273 14.33 -8.73 -16.39
N THR A 274 15.13 -7.67 -16.22
CA THR A 274 14.65 -6.37 -15.74
C THR A 274 13.66 -5.74 -16.71
N ARG A 275 13.88 -5.81 -18.04
CA ARG A 275 12.91 -5.33 -19.04
C ARG A 275 11.60 -6.12 -18.99
N THR A 276 11.68 -7.44 -18.88
CA THR A 276 10.49 -8.29 -18.72
C THR A 276 9.72 -7.94 -17.45
N LEU A 277 10.42 -7.74 -16.34
CA LEU A 277 9.83 -7.29 -15.08
C LEU A 277 9.15 -5.92 -15.25
N LEU A 278 9.84 -4.92 -15.80
CA LEU A 278 9.31 -3.58 -16.03
C LEU A 278 8.05 -3.60 -16.94
N GLY A 279 8.00 -4.51 -17.93
CA GLY A 279 6.80 -4.74 -18.73
C GLY A 279 5.59 -5.20 -17.90
N SER A 280 5.81 -6.05 -16.88
CA SER A 280 4.76 -6.45 -15.92
C SER A 280 4.31 -5.29 -15.01
N PHE A 281 5.19 -4.30 -14.79
CA PHE A 281 4.90 -3.03 -14.13
C PHE A 281 4.37 -1.95 -15.09
N LEU A 282 3.90 -2.35 -16.28
CA LEU A 282 3.24 -1.49 -17.27
C LEU A 282 4.13 -0.39 -17.87
N PHE A 283 5.45 -0.54 -17.80
CA PHE A 283 6.36 0.31 -18.57
C PHE A 283 6.46 -0.19 -20.02
N THR A 284 6.34 0.71 -20.98
CA THR A 284 6.57 0.39 -22.40
C THR A 284 8.06 0.39 -22.75
N GLU A 285 8.42 -0.13 -23.92
CA GLU A 285 9.82 -0.27 -24.36
C GLU A 285 10.59 1.06 -24.42
N ASP A 286 9.91 2.18 -24.64
CA ASP A 286 10.52 3.51 -24.65
C ASP A 286 10.54 4.15 -23.24
N GLU A 287 9.53 3.85 -22.41
CA GLU A 287 9.42 4.41 -21.06
C GLU A 287 10.53 3.94 -20.12
N VAL A 288 11.08 2.74 -20.34
CA VAL A 288 12.18 2.22 -19.53
C VAL A 288 13.47 3.04 -19.66
N PHE A 289 13.58 3.88 -20.70
CA PHE A 289 14.71 4.77 -20.93
C PHE A 289 14.46 6.21 -20.47
N LYS A 290 13.26 6.51 -19.94
CA LYS A 290 12.96 7.84 -19.41
C LYS A 290 13.74 8.08 -18.11
N PRO A 291 14.27 9.30 -17.89
CA PRO A 291 14.80 9.71 -16.60
C PRO A 291 13.73 9.66 -15.52
N ILE A 292 14.11 9.33 -14.28
CA ILE A 292 13.18 9.27 -13.14
C ILE A 292 12.57 10.65 -12.83
N GLY A 293 13.33 11.73 -13.07
CA GLY A 293 12.85 13.09 -12.91
C GLY A 293 11.59 13.40 -13.74
N ASP A 294 11.45 12.78 -14.91
CA ASP A 294 10.36 13.05 -15.86
C ASP A 294 9.10 12.21 -15.61
N LEU A 295 9.16 11.27 -14.67
CA LEU A 295 8.06 10.37 -14.37
C LEU A 295 6.96 11.05 -13.54
N SER A 296 5.70 10.70 -13.83
CA SER A 296 4.58 11.02 -12.96
C SER A 296 4.68 10.30 -11.60
N GLY A 297 3.97 10.77 -10.58
CA GLY A 297 3.97 10.12 -9.25
C GLY A 297 3.57 8.63 -9.31
N GLY A 298 2.53 8.30 -10.09
CA GLY A 298 2.13 6.91 -10.32
C GLY A 298 3.16 6.10 -11.12
N GLN A 299 3.92 6.71 -12.03
CA GLN A 299 5.05 6.01 -12.68
C GLN A 299 6.18 5.75 -11.69
N ARG A 300 6.57 6.74 -10.88
CA ARG A 300 7.59 6.58 -9.83
C ARG A 300 7.21 5.47 -8.84
N SER A 301 5.94 5.43 -8.43
CA SER A 301 5.35 4.36 -7.61
C SER A 301 5.64 2.97 -8.19
N ARG A 302 5.45 2.78 -9.50
CA ARG A 302 5.72 1.50 -10.17
C ARG A 302 7.21 1.16 -10.25
N VAL A 303 8.09 2.15 -10.39
CA VAL A 303 9.55 1.93 -10.34
C VAL A 303 9.94 1.39 -8.97
N ILE A 304 9.44 1.99 -7.90
CA ILE A 304 9.70 1.58 -6.52
C ILE A 304 9.31 0.12 -6.28
N LEU A 305 8.10 -0.26 -6.73
CA LEU A 305 7.65 -1.65 -6.60
C LEU A 305 8.52 -2.62 -7.44
N ALA A 306 8.95 -2.22 -8.63
CA ALA A 306 9.85 -3.02 -9.45
C ALA A 306 11.24 -3.19 -8.82
N THR A 307 11.79 -2.13 -8.22
CA THR A 307 13.02 -2.13 -7.42
C THR A 307 12.92 -3.12 -6.25
N LEU A 308 11.79 -3.14 -5.55
CA LEU A 308 11.56 -4.11 -4.47
C LEU A 308 11.51 -5.55 -4.99
N ALA A 309 10.85 -5.76 -6.13
CA ALA A 309 10.68 -7.09 -6.74
C ALA A 309 12.01 -7.72 -7.20
N VAL A 310 12.97 -6.91 -7.66
CA VAL A 310 14.24 -7.41 -8.20
C VAL A 310 15.29 -7.70 -7.12
N GLN A 311 15.15 -7.15 -5.91
CA GLN A 311 16.10 -7.34 -4.82
C GLN A 311 16.23 -8.81 -4.36
N GLY A 312 15.19 -9.63 -4.56
CA GLY A 312 15.24 -11.05 -4.18
C GLY A 312 15.44 -11.30 -2.68
N ALA A 313 15.10 -10.30 -1.86
CA ALA A 313 15.32 -10.29 -0.42
C ALA A 313 14.44 -11.32 0.32
N ASN A 314 14.92 -11.79 1.47
CA ASN A 314 14.17 -12.65 2.40
C ASN A 314 13.80 -11.95 3.72
N LEU A 315 14.33 -10.74 3.93
CA LEU A 315 13.88 -9.76 4.91
C LEU A 315 13.57 -8.46 4.16
N LEU A 316 12.37 -7.92 4.33
CA LEU A 316 11.99 -6.61 3.81
C LEU A 316 11.88 -5.62 4.96
N MET A 317 12.61 -4.52 4.87
CA MET A 317 12.54 -3.36 5.76
C MET A 317 11.93 -2.22 4.96
N LEU A 318 10.72 -1.80 5.32
CA LEU A 318 9.93 -0.87 4.52
C LEU A 318 9.61 0.37 5.36
N ASP A 319 10.08 1.54 4.98
CA ASP A 319 9.82 2.77 5.71
C ASP A 319 8.74 3.60 4.99
N GLU A 320 7.53 3.60 5.55
CA GLU A 320 6.32 4.21 4.97
C GLU A 320 6.06 3.83 3.49
N PRO A 321 5.95 2.52 3.18
CA PRO A 321 5.97 2.04 1.79
C PRO A 321 4.73 2.40 0.98
N THR A 322 3.66 2.87 1.63
CA THR A 322 2.43 3.34 0.98
C THR A 322 2.42 4.84 0.73
N ASN A 323 3.38 5.57 1.30
CA ASN A 323 3.52 6.99 1.05
C ASN A 323 3.85 7.21 -0.43
N HIS A 324 3.22 8.22 -1.03
CA HIS A 324 3.33 8.54 -2.47
C HIS A 324 2.81 7.47 -3.46
N LEU A 325 2.34 6.31 -3.00
CA LEU A 325 1.69 5.33 -3.85
C LEU A 325 0.23 5.71 -4.11
N ASP A 326 -0.19 5.60 -5.37
CA ASP A 326 -1.62 5.66 -5.69
C ASP A 326 -2.36 4.44 -5.11
N ILE A 327 -3.67 4.58 -4.90
CA ILE A 327 -4.52 3.51 -4.35
C ILE A 327 -4.31 2.16 -5.05
N PRO A 328 -4.28 2.07 -6.40
CA PRO A 328 -4.00 0.81 -7.08
C PRO A 328 -2.62 0.22 -6.75
N SER A 329 -1.56 1.05 -6.68
CA SER A 329 -0.21 0.56 -6.35
C SER A 329 -0.13 0.11 -4.88
N GLN A 330 -0.83 0.75 -3.96
CA GLN A 330 -0.93 0.31 -2.57
C GLN A 330 -1.60 -1.06 -2.46
N GLU A 331 -2.67 -1.31 -3.23
CA GLU A 331 -3.36 -2.61 -3.33
C GLU A 331 -2.40 -3.70 -3.80
N VAL A 332 -1.67 -3.46 -4.89
CA VAL A 332 -0.73 -4.44 -5.44
C VAL A 332 0.44 -4.69 -4.47
N LEU A 333 0.96 -3.65 -3.81
CA LEU A 333 1.99 -3.81 -2.78
C LEU A 333 1.48 -4.68 -1.62
N GLN A 334 0.26 -4.40 -1.13
CA GLN A 334 -0.36 -5.17 -0.06
C GLN A 334 -0.49 -6.65 -0.45
N GLU A 335 -1.03 -6.95 -1.64
CA GLU A 335 -1.16 -8.33 -2.12
C GLU A 335 0.20 -9.04 -2.25
N ALA A 336 1.22 -8.34 -2.74
CA ALA A 336 2.56 -8.88 -2.87
C ALA A 336 3.20 -9.18 -1.51
N LEU A 337 3.03 -8.29 -0.53
CA LEU A 337 3.51 -8.48 0.84
C LEU A 337 2.72 -9.56 1.59
N GLU A 338 1.42 -9.68 1.34
CA GLU A 338 0.58 -10.75 1.89
C GLU A 338 1.02 -12.12 1.40
N ALA A 339 1.38 -12.23 0.13
CA ALA A 339 1.89 -13.45 -0.49
C ALA A 339 3.37 -13.74 -0.19
N PHE A 340 4.11 -12.76 0.34
CA PHE A 340 5.53 -12.92 0.63
C PHE A 340 5.75 -13.85 1.83
N GLU A 341 6.56 -14.89 1.61
CA GLU A 341 6.89 -15.92 2.62
C GLU A 341 8.09 -15.54 3.50
N GLY A 342 8.76 -14.43 3.20
CA GLY A 342 9.87 -13.92 4.00
C GLY A 342 9.42 -13.15 5.24
N THR A 343 10.37 -12.43 5.83
CA THR A 343 10.14 -11.61 7.03
C THR A 343 9.93 -10.17 6.59
N VAL A 344 8.98 -9.46 7.20
CA VAL A 344 8.69 -8.06 6.86
C VAL A 344 8.72 -7.23 8.13
N VAL A 345 9.44 -6.13 8.12
CA VAL A 345 9.34 -5.05 9.11
C VAL A 345 8.98 -3.80 8.35
N PHE A 346 7.88 -3.17 8.70
CA PHE A 346 7.39 -2.00 7.98
C PHE A 346 6.96 -0.90 8.92
N VAL A 347 7.40 0.32 8.67
CA VAL A 347 6.86 1.53 9.26
C VAL A 347 5.66 1.93 8.44
N SER A 348 4.52 2.16 9.06
CA SER A 348 3.36 2.68 8.35
C SER A 348 2.42 3.43 9.26
N HIS A 349 1.75 4.42 8.68
CA HIS A 349 0.58 5.08 9.24
C HIS A 349 -0.73 4.52 8.65
N ASP A 350 -0.63 3.65 7.63
CA ASP A 350 -1.75 3.01 6.96
C ASP A 350 -2.30 1.84 7.80
N ARG A 351 -3.49 2.05 8.36
CA ARG A 351 -4.18 1.07 9.21
C ARG A 351 -4.63 -0.17 8.44
N TYR A 352 -4.95 -0.06 7.15
CA TYR A 352 -5.29 -1.23 6.33
C TYR A 352 -4.09 -2.14 6.14
N LEU A 353 -2.93 -1.55 5.81
CA LEU A 353 -1.69 -2.33 5.66
C LEU A 353 -1.29 -3.02 6.96
N ILE A 354 -1.38 -2.30 8.08
CA ILE A 354 -1.06 -2.85 9.40
C ILE A 354 -2.00 -4.00 9.75
N ASP A 355 -3.31 -3.83 9.62
CA ASP A 355 -4.28 -4.88 9.99
C ASP A 355 -4.21 -6.12 9.07
N ALA A 356 -3.88 -5.90 7.79
CA ALA A 356 -3.72 -6.98 6.83
C ALA A 356 -2.45 -7.81 7.07
N LEU A 357 -1.32 -7.16 7.35
CA LEU A 357 -0.01 -7.81 7.38
C LEU A 357 0.53 -8.14 8.77
N ALA A 358 0.31 -7.26 9.76
CA ALA A 358 1.04 -7.33 11.02
C ALA A 358 0.65 -8.56 11.85
N THR A 359 1.66 -9.29 12.30
CA THR A 359 1.54 -10.31 13.35
C THR A 359 2.02 -9.80 14.70
N GLN A 360 2.79 -8.72 14.70
CA GLN A 360 3.30 -8.03 15.87
C GLN A 360 3.43 -6.54 15.57
N ILE A 361 3.27 -5.70 16.59
CA ILE A 361 3.45 -4.24 16.51
C ILE A 361 4.60 -3.81 17.43
N TRP A 362 5.49 -2.96 16.93
CA TRP A 362 6.50 -2.24 17.71
C TRP A 362 6.06 -0.79 17.85
N ALA A 363 5.53 -0.43 19.01
CA ALA A 363 5.15 0.93 19.33
C ALA A 363 6.35 1.68 19.91
N ILE A 364 6.81 2.73 19.22
CA ILE A 364 7.85 3.63 19.72
C ILE A 364 7.18 4.76 20.49
N ASP A 365 7.41 4.79 21.80
CA ASP A 365 6.84 5.76 22.72
C ASP A 365 7.90 6.16 23.75
N ALA A 366 7.97 7.45 24.08
CA ALA A 366 8.92 8.02 25.05
C ALA A 366 10.39 7.56 24.89
N GLY A 367 10.84 7.33 23.65
CA GLY A 367 12.19 6.87 23.34
C GLY A 367 12.44 5.36 23.56
N GLY A 368 11.41 4.59 23.94
CA GLY A 368 11.47 3.14 24.08
C GLY A 368 10.69 2.41 22.99
N VAL A 369 11.03 1.13 22.76
CA VAL A 369 10.29 0.24 21.85
C VAL A 369 9.46 -0.76 22.65
N HIS A 370 8.13 -0.68 22.52
CA HIS A 370 7.18 -1.60 23.14
C HIS A 370 6.69 -2.64 22.13
N ARG A 371 6.83 -3.91 22.47
CA ARG A 371 6.40 -5.04 21.63
C ARG A 371 5.00 -5.49 22.02
N ILE A 372 4.08 -5.46 21.06
CA ILE A 372 2.68 -5.83 21.24
C ILE A 372 2.40 -6.99 20.30
N GLU A 373 1.96 -8.12 20.85
CA GLU A 373 1.52 -9.26 20.03
C GLU A 373 0.09 -9.03 19.53
N GLY A 374 -0.15 -9.35 18.26
CA GLY A 374 -1.46 -9.21 17.63
C GLY A 374 -1.50 -8.10 16.57
N LYS A 375 -2.74 -7.80 16.17
CA LYS A 375 -3.08 -6.86 15.10
C LYS A 375 -3.36 -5.45 15.65
N TRP A 376 -3.93 -4.60 14.81
CA TRP A 376 -4.28 -3.22 15.12
C TRP A 376 -5.08 -3.05 16.42
N ASP A 377 -6.09 -3.89 16.65
CA ASP A 377 -6.93 -3.80 17.85
C ASP A 377 -6.13 -3.97 19.15
N ALA A 378 -5.10 -4.82 19.15
CA ALA A 378 -4.23 -5.01 20.32
C ALA A 378 -3.41 -3.75 20.64
N TYR A 379 -2.98 -3.02 19.60
CA TYR A 379 -2.30 -1.74 19.77
C TYR A 379 -3.25 -0.66 20.31
N LEU A 380 -4.49 -0.59 19.81
CA LEU A 380 -5.49 0.34 20.32
C LEU A 380 -5.78 0.11 21.81
N GLN A 381 -5.93 -1.17 22.21
CA GLN A 381 -6.13 -1.54 23.61
C GLN A 381 -4.92 -1.10 24.46
N TRP A 382 -3.71 -1.47 24.04
CA TRP A 382 -2.47 -1.07 24.73
C TRP A 382 -2.34 0.44 24.90
N ARG A 383 -2.69 1.22 23.87
CA ARG A 383 -2.66 2.69 23.91
C ARG A 383 -3.68 3.24 24.90
N SER A 384 -4.90 2.67 24.90
CA SER A 384 -5.97 3.06 25.82
C SER A 384 -5.58 2.78 27.28
N ASP A 385 -5.01 1.60 27.56
CA ASP A 385 -4.60 1.22 28.91
C ASP A 385 -3.52 2.17 29.45
N ARG A 386 -2.54 2.54 28.61
CA ARG A 386 -1.52 3.55 28.96
C ARG A 386 -2.09 4.94 29.16
N ALA A 387 -3.01 5.38 28.30
CA ALA A 387 -3.67 6.69 28.45
C ALA A 387 -4.52 6.77 29.73
N ALA A 388 -5.10 5.65 30.16
CA ALA A 388 -5.86 5.52 31.40
C ALA A 388 -4.97 5.36 32.65
N GLY A 389 -3.64 5.36 32.51
CA GLY A 389 -2.71 5.15 33.63
C GLY A 389 -2.68 3.71 34.15
N VAL A 390 -3.28 2.76 33.43
CA VAL A 390 -3.21 1.32 33.74
C VAL A 390 -1.90 0.81 33.17
N ALA A 391 -0.84 0.87 33.97
CA ALA A 391 0.45 0.31 33.61
C ALA A 391 0.33 -1.22 33.49
N THR A 392 0.07 -1.74 32.30
CA THR A 392 0.39 -3.13 31.98
C THR A 392 1.90 -3.24 31.85
N GLU A 393 2.56 -3.72 32.91
CA GLU A 393 3.89 -4.32 32.79
C GLU A 393 3.84 -5.42 31.73
N ALA A 394 4.58 -5.22 30.63
CA ALA A 394 4.85 -6.32 29.71
C ALA A 394 5.74 -7.36 30.43
N PRO A 395 5.52 -8.68 30.23
CA PRO A 395 6.36 -9.67 30.89
C PRO A 395 7.81 -9.56 30.40
N PRO A 396 8.82 -9.76 31.27
CA PRO A 396 10.21 -9.80 30.84
C PRO A 396 10.40 -10.95 29.85
N GLY A 397 11.16 -10.68 28.79
CA GLY A 397 11.37 -11.58 27.67
C GLY A 397 11.78 -12.99 28.10
N GLY A 398 10.88 -13.95 27.90
CA GLY A 398 11.18 -15.38 27.90
C GLY A 398 11.36 -15.89 26.47
N PRO A 399 12.19 -16.94 26.25
CA PRO A 399 12.40 -17.49 24.92
C PRO A 399 11.09 -18.06 24.38
N VAL A 400 10.70 -17.58 23.19
CA VAL A 400 9.55 -18.05 22.44
C VAL A 400 9.74 -19.54 22.15
N ARG A 401 9.03 -20.42 22.87
CA ARG A 401 8.93 -21.84 22.51
C ARG A 401 8.08 -21.93 21.24
N ALA A 402 8.70 -22.38 20.16
CA ALA A 402 8.01 -22.72 18.92
C ALA A 402 6.88 -23.72 19.20
N ARG A 403 5.63 -23.30 18.97
CA ARG A 403 4.51 -24.24 18.83
C ARG A 403 4.54 -24.84 17.42
N PRO A 404 4.40 -26.16 17.27
CA PRO A 404 4.40 -26.78 15.95
C PRO A 404 3.17 -26.31 15.15
N ALA A 405 3.40 -26.02 13.88
CA ALA A 405 2.39 -25.55 12.94
C ALA A 405 1.17 -26.49 12.89
N ARG A 406 -0.01 -25.98 13.25
CA ARG A 406 -1.31 -26.59 12.92
C ARG A 406 -1.61 -26.39 11.43
N GLY A 407 -0.83 -27.06 10.58
CA GLY A 407 -0.93 -26.99 9.12
C GLY A 407 -1.71 -28.14 8.45
N LYS A 408 -2.29 -29.09 9.20
CA LYS A 408 -2.89 -30.30 8.61
C LYS A 408 -4.42 -30.43 8.69
N ASP A 409 -5.12 -29.63 9.49
CA ASP A 409 -6.58 -29.80 9.64
C ASP A 409 -7.43 -28.90 8.72
N ARG A 410 -6.94 -27.71 8.34
CA ARG A 410 -7.72 -26.77 7.50
C ARG A 410 -7.93 -27.25 6.05
N ARG A 411 -7.06 -28.13 5.56
CA ARG A 411 -7.16 -28.74 4.21
C ARG A 411 -8.22 -29.86 4.15
N LYS A 412 -8.50 -30.53 5.27
CA LYS A 412 -9.56 -31.55 5.37
C LYS A 412 -10.95 -30.93 5.54
N GLU A 413 -11.03 -29.76 6.15
CA GLU A 413 -12.30 -29.04 6.35
C GLU A 413 -12.79 -28.36 5.06
N LEU A 414 -11.88 -27.79 4.27
CA LEU A 414 -12.18 -27.27 2.92
C LEU A 414 -12.61 -28.38 1.93
N GLN A 415 -12.02 -29.58 2.02
CA GLN A 415 -12.44 -30.73 1.20
C GLN A 415 -13.79 -31.33 1.63
N ARG A 416 -14.19 -31.17 2.90
CA ARG A 416 -15.53 -31.57 3.36
C ARG A 416 -16.61 -30.61 2.87
N LEU A 417 -16.34 -29.30 2.84
CA LEU A 417 -17.28 -28.30 2.33
C LEU A 417 -17.49 -28.39 0.81
N GLN A 418 -16.47 -28.77 0.04
CA GLN A 418 -16.60 -28.96 -1.41
C GLN A 418 -17.37 -30.22 -1.82
N ARG A 419 -17.49 -31.23 -0.94
CA ARG A 419 -18.31 -32.43 -1.18
C ARG A 419 -19.77 -32.29 -0.78
N ALA A 420 -20.17 -31.19 -0.16
CA ALA A 420 -21.56 -30.91 0.20
C ALA A 420 -22.31 -30.06 -0.86
N HIS A 421 -21.65 -29.73 -1.97
CA HIS A 421 -22.21 -28.96 -3.09
C HIS A 421 -22.07 -29.67 -4.46
N GLN A 422 -21.94 -30.99 -4.42
CA GLN A 422 -22.29 -31.90 -5.52
C GLN A 422 -23.37 -32.85 -5.00
#